data_AF-A0A1Z4V7E2-F1
#
_entry.id   AF-A0A1Z4V7E2-F1
#
_cell.length_a   1.000
_cell.length_b   1.000
_cell.length_c   1.000
_cell.angle_alpha   90.00
_cell.angle_beta   90.00
_cell.angle_gamma   90.00
#
_symmetry.space_group_name_H-M   'P 1'
#
loop_
_entity.id
_entity.type
_entity.pdbx_description
1 polymer ?
#
loop_
_entity_poly.entity_id
_entity_poly.type
_entity_poly.pdbx_seq_one_letter_code
_entity_poly.pdbx_strand_id
1 'polypeptide(L)' 'MLNRYVLDANVLVSAVLSPDSTANLAYQKALDTGILLISVETFAECENVIFCSKFDSYISVARRILLGIMFNEKYL' A
#
# COMPACT_ATOMS: atom_id res chain seq x y z
N MET A 1 17.67 -18.35 -1.54
CA MET A 1 16.74 -17.60 -2.42
C MET A 1 15.97 -16.61 -1.56
N LEU A 2 15.66 -15.42 -2.06
CA LEU A 2 14.75 -14.50 -1.37
C LEU A 2 13.30 -14.97 -1.56
N ASN A 3 12.49 -14.88 -0.50
CA ASN A 3 11.06 -15.13 -0.59
C ASN A 3 10.40 -14.06 -1.46
N ARG A 4 9.41 -14.45 -2.28
CA ARG A 4 8.66 -13.53 -3.12
C ARG A 4 7.22 -13.51 -2.63
N TYR A 5 6.70 -12.30 -2.41
CA TYR A 5 5.36 -12.08 -1.91
C TYR A 5 4.55 -11.32 -2.94
N VAL A 6 3.29 -11.68 -3.08
CA VAL A 6 2.26 -10.88 -3.74
C VAL A 6 1.19 -10.66 -2.69
N LEU A 7 0.85 -9.40 -2.45
CA LEU A 7 -0.23 -9.04 -1.54
C LEU A 7 -1.43 -8.60 -2.37
N ASP A 8 -2.63 -8.89 -1.88
CA ASP A 8 -3.86 -8.40 -2.48
C ASP A 8 -3.90 -6.86 -2.46
N ALA A 9 -4.54 -6.27 -3.46
CA ALA A 9 -4.67 -4.82 -3.58
C ALA A 9 -5.34 -4.19 -2.33
N ASN A 10 -6.35 -4.85 -1.74
CA ASN A 10 -7.01 -4.35 -0.53
C ASN A 10 -6.10 -4.42 0.69
N VAL A 11 -5.18 -5.39 0.74
CA VAL A 11 -4.18 -5.46 1.82
C VAL A 11 -3.23 -4.28 1.72
N LEU A 12 -2.77 -3.92 0.52
CA LEU A 12 -1.92 -2.74 0.31
C LEU A 12 -2.63 -1.43 0.65
N VAL A 13 -3.87 -1.26 0.17
CA VAL A 13 -4.70 -0.09 0.51
C VAL A 13 -4.90 -0.01 2.02
N SER A 14 -5.26 -1.12 2.68
CA SER A 14 -5.48 -1.14 4.13
C SER A 14 -4.19 -0.87 4.92
N ALA A 15 -3.05 -1.38 4.45
CA ALA A 15 -1.75 -1.13 5.06
C ALA A 15 -1.38 0.37 5.05
N VAL A 16 -1.69 1.05 3.95
CA VAL A 16 -1.47 2.49 3.79
C VAL A 16 -2.43 3.32 4.65
N LEU A 17 -3.71 2.93 4.70
CA LEU A 17 -4.74 3.67 5.42
C LEU A 17 -4.70 3.45 6.94
N SER A 18 -4.19 2.31 7.41
CA SER A 18 -4.20 1.93 8.83
C SER A 18 -2.85 1.36 9.26
N PRO A 19 -1.96 2.22 9.81
CA PRO A 19 -0.60 1.82 10.21
C PRO A 19 -0.53 0.71 11.27
N ASP A 20 -1.53 0.59 12.14
CA ASP A 20 -1.54 -0.42 13.21
C ASP A 20 -2.30 -1.70 12.82
N SER A 21 -2.71 -1.82 11.55
CA SER A 21 -3.50 -2.96 11.08
C SER A 21 -2.65 -4.21 10.82
N THR A 22 -3.30 -5.38 10.90
CA THR A 22 -2.71 -6.66 10.45
C THR A 22 -2.24 -6.60 8.99
N ALA A 23 -2.91 -5.79 8.15
CA ALA A 23 -2.51 -5.57 6.77
C ALA A 23 -1.15 -4.85 6.68
N ASN A 24 -0.93 -3.80 7.48
CA ASN A 24 0.37 -3.15 7.53
C ASN A 24 1.44 -4.09 8.10
N LEU A 25 1.13 -4.88 9.14
CA LEU A 25 2.09 -5.87 9.66
C LEU A 25 2.50 -6.91 8.62
N ALA A 26 1.55 -7.40 7.82
CA ALA A 26 1.85 -8.32 6.72
C ALA A 26 2.70 -7.66 5.63
N TYR A 27 2.39 -6.41 5.28
CA TYR A 27 3.16 -5.60 4.33
C TYR A 27 4.60 -5.37 4.80
N GLN A 28 4.81 -4.91 6.04
CA GLN A 28 6.15 -4.74 6.61
C GLN A 28 6.93 -6.06 6.62
N LYS A 29 6.29 -7.14 7.08
CA LYS A 29 6.94 -8.47 7.12
C LYS A 29 7.35 -8.95 5.72
N ALA A 30 6.53 -8.72 4.70
CA ALA A 30 6.85 -9.08 3.32
C ALA A 30 8.09 -8.31 2.80
N LEU A 31 8.20 -7.03 3.13
CA LEU A 31 9.35 -6.18 2.81
C LEU A 31 10.61 -6.58 3.59
N ASP A 32 10.47 -6.91 4.87
CA ASP A 32 11.61 -7.23 5.74
C ASP A 32 12.22 -8.61 5.44
N THR A 33 11.38 -9.55 4.97
CA THR A 33 11.79 -10.96 4.79
C THR A 33 11.91 -11.41 3.35
N GLY A 34 11.67 -10.52 2.37
CA GLY A 34 11.73 -10.88 0.96
C GLY A 34 11.50 -9.73 0.00
N ILE A 35 10.99 -10.07 -1.18
CA ILE A 35 10.69 -9.14 -2.26
C ILE A 35 9.18 -9.10 -2.45
N LEU A 36 8.58 -7.92 -2.25
CA LEU A 36 7.20 -7.68 -2.63
C LEU A 36 7.12 -7.41 -4.14
N LEU A 37 6.33 -8.22 -4.82
CA LEU A 37 6.04 -8.07 -6.24
C LEU A 37 4.67 -7.42 -6.40
N ILE A 38 4.61 -6.40 -7.24
CA ILE A 38 3.38 -5.72 -7.63
C ILE A 38 3.42 -5.46 -9.14
N SER A 39 2.29 -5.60 -9.81
CA SER A 39 2.18 -5.20 -11.22
C SER A 39 1.91 -3.70 -11.30
N VAL A 40 2.27 -3.07 -12.42
CA VAL A 40 2.01 -1.65 -12.65
C VAL A 40 0.51 -1.36 -12.62
N GLU A 41 -0.30 -2.28 -13.16
CA GLU A 41 -1.75 -2.19 -13.19
C GLU A 41 -2.34 -2.25 -11.76
N THR A 42 -1.90 -3.20 -10.94
CA THR A 42 -2.34 -3.30 -9.53
C THR A 42 -1.92 -2.07 -8.74
N PHE A 43 -0.72 -1.54 -8.99
CA PHE A 43 -0.25 -0.31 -8.34
C PHE A 43 -1.15 0.89 -8.67
N ALA A 44 -1.46 1.09 -9.96
CA ALA A 44 -2.33 2.17 -10.43
C ALA A 44 -3.76 2.05 -9.87
N GLU A 45 -4.28 0.82 -9.76
CA GLU A 45 -5.57 0.57 -9.10
C GLU A 45 -5.52 0.97 -7.62
N CYS A 46 -4.48 0.57 -6.88
CA CYS A 46 -4.31 0.94 -5.49
C CYS A 46 -4.27 2.46 -5.28
N GLU A 47 -3.53 3.20 -6.12
CA GLU A 47 -3.52 4.68 -6.05
C GLU A 47 -4.93 5.25 -6.25
N ASN A 48 -5.64 4.82 -7.29
CA ASN A 48 -7.01 5.27 -7.57
C ASN A 48 -7.96 5.00 -6.38
N VAL A 49 -7.81 3.85 -5.74
CA VAL A 49 -8.63 3.46 -4.58
C VAL A 49 -8.30 4.34 -3.36
N ILE A 50 -7.02 4.59 -3.06
CA ILE A 50 -6.60 5.42 -1.91
C ILE A 50 -7.19 6.84 -2.02
N PHE A 51 -7.20 7.42 -3.23
CA PHE A 51 -7.72 8.76 -3.46
C PHE A 51 -9.25 8.85 -3.57
N CYS A 52 -9.98 7.73 -3.47
CA CYS A 52 -11.44 7.74 -3.47
C CYS A 52 -12.00 8.45 -2.22
N SER A 53 -13.02 9.30 -2.41
CA SER A 53 -13.65 10.12 -1.35
C SER A 53 -14.27 9.30 -0.22
N LYS A 54 -14.60 8.03 -0.45
CA LYS A 54 -15.10 7.13 0.61
C LYS A 54 -14.09 6.91 1.75
N PHE A 55 -12.80 7.17 1.51
CA PHE A 55 -11.75 7.06 2.53
C PHE A 55 -11.46 8.37 3.27
N ASP A 56 -12.24 9.42 3.03
CA ASP A 56 -12.15 10.72 3.73
C ASP A 56 -12.37 10.61 5.24
N SER A 57 -13.16 9.63 5.68
CA SER A 57 -13.36 9.33 7.10
C SER A 57 -12.22 8.55 7.76
N TYR A 58 -11.32 7.93 6.98
CA TYR A 58 -10.23 7.10 7.50
C TYR A 58 -8.95 7.90 7.69
N ILE A 59 -8.67 8.80 6.76
CA ILE A 59 -7.41 9.55 6.74
C ILE A 59 -7.58 10.85 5.94
N SER A 60 -6.92 11.93 6.37
CA SER A 60 -7.02 13.21 5.67
C SER A 60 -6.46 13.13 4.25
N VAL A 61 -7.01 13.94 3.34
CA VAL A 61 -6.55 14.02 1.94
C VAL A 61 -5.06 14.41 1.89
N ALA A 62 -4.62 15.36 2.72
CA ALA A 62 -3.22 15.76 2.79
C ALA A 62 -2.30 14.59 3.15
N ARG A 63 -2.73 13.73 4.07
CA ARG A 63 -1.96 12.55 4.46
C ARG A 63 -1.95 11.49 3.35
N ARG A 64 -3.03 11.35 2.57
CA ARG A 64 -3.06 10.47 1.38
C ARG A 64 -2.15 10.94 0.26
N ILE A 65 -2.05 12.25 0.02
CA ILE A 65 -1.10 12.80 -0.95
C ILE A 65 0.34 12.43 -0.56
N LEU A 66 0.70 12.62 0.71
CA LEU A 66 2.03 12.22 1.22
C LEU A 66 2.27 10.72 1.05
N LEU A 67 1.27 9.89 1.36
CA LEU A 67 1.37 8.44 1.20
C LEU A 67 1.53 8.04 -0.26
N GLY A 68 0.81 8.68 -1.19
CA GLY A 68 0.96 8.45 -2.63
C GLY A 68 2.39 8.73 -3.11
N ILE A 69 2.98 9.87 -2.72
CA ILE A 69 4.38 10.22 -3.07
C ILE A 69 5.35 9.16 -2.54
N MET A 70 5.22 8.79 -1.26
CA MET A 70 6.09 7.77 -0.64
C MET A 70 5.92 6.38 -1.29
N PHE A 71 4.72 6.06 -1.76
CA PHE A 71 4.46 4.80 -2.46
C PHE A 71 5.10 4.82 -3.85
N ASN A 72 4.98 5.93 -4.58
CA ASN A 72 5.55 6.10 -5.92
C ASN A 72 7.09 5.97 -5.92
N GLU A 73 7.78 6.62 -4.97
CA GLU A 73 9.24 6.52 -4.82
C GLU A 73 9.75 5.12 -4.45
N LYS A 74 8.90 4.27 -3.85
CA LYS A 74 9.30 2.96 -3.36
C LYS A 74 9.18 1.85 -4.41
N TYR A 75 8.38 2.07 -5.45
CA TYR A 75 8.01 1.04 -6.43
C TYR A 75 8.29 1.40 -7.89
N LEU A 76 8.81 2.62 -8.17
CA LEU A 76 9.48 2.99 -9.42
C LEU A 76 11.00 2.99 -9.23
#